data_AF-C7EWH6-F1
#
_entry.id   AF-C7EWH6-F1
#
_cell.length_a   1.000
_cell.length_b   1.000
_cell.length_c   1.000
_cell.angle_alpha   90.00
_cell.angle_beta   90.00
_cell.angle_gamma   90.00
#
_symmetry.space_group_name_H-M   'P 1'
#
loop_
_entity.id
_entity.type
_entity.pdbx_description
1 polymer ?
#
loop_
_entity_poly.entity_id
_entity_poly.type
_entity_poly.pdbx_seq_one_letter_code
_entity_poly.pdbx_strand_id
1 'polypeptide(L)'
;MALDLVYPRPSVEGAALPFFAEPVAAGFPSPAAGYEANELNLHDYCVRRPAATYFLRVSGDSMRDARIHDGDVLVVDRAEEPRHGSIVIASIDNEFTVK
;
A
#
# COMPACT_ATOMS: atom_id res chain seq x y z
N MET A 1 20.69 16.02 -24.35
CA MET A 1 20.22 14.67 -23.96
C MET A 1 18.77 14.82 -23.52
N ALA A 2 17.84 14.16 -24.20
CA ALA A 2 16.42 14.17 -23.86
C ALA A 2 16.14 13.02 -22.89
N LEU A 3 15.36 13.30 -21.84
CA LEU A 3 14.83 12.29 -20.93
C LEU A 3 13.55 11.73 -21.57
N ASP A 4 13.51 10.42 -21.83
CA ASP A 4 12.29 9.76 -22.29
C ASP A 4 11.46 9.33 -21.07
N LEU A 5 10.22 9.84 -21.01
CA LEU A 5 9.22 9.43 -20.03
C LEU A 5 8.65 8.07 -20.46
N VAL A 6 9.03 7.01 -19.74
CA VAL A 6 8.44 5.68 -19.91
C VAL A 6 7.20 5.59 -19.00
N TYR A 7 6.02 5.67 -19.61
CA TYR A 7 4.77 5.33 -18.93
C TYR A 7 4.47 3.85 -19.19
N PRO A 8 4.41 2.98 -18.17
CA PRO A 8 3.84 1.66 -18.37
C PRO A 8 2.40 1.83 -18.84
N ARG A 9 2.05 1.21 -19.97
CA ARG A 9 0.66 1.23 -20.46
C ARG A 9 -0.21 0.61 -19.37
N PRO A 10 -1.31 1.25 -18.95
CA PRO A 10 -2.23 0.65 -18.00
C PRO A 10 -2.71 -0.67 -18.60
N SER A 11 -2.27 -1.75 -17.97
CA SER A 11 -2.60 -3.10 -18.38
C SER A 11 -4.05 -3.38 -17.97
N VAL A 12 -4.77 -4.00 -18.88
CA VAL A 12 -6.20 -4.34 -18.79
C VAL A 12 -6.50 -5.01 -17.44
N GLU A 13 -7.68 -4.71 -16.87
CA GLU A 13 -8.12 -5.13 -15.53
C GLU A 13 -7.51 -6.44 -15.01
N GLY A 14 -6.77 -6.35 -13.91
CA GLY A 14 -6.16 -7.50 -13.23
C GLY A 14 -4.72 -7.81 -13.62
N ALA A 15 -4.13 -7.08 -14.57
CA ALA A 15 -2.72 -7.27 -14.91
C ALA A 15 -1.79 -6.60 -13.86
N ALA A 16 -0.91 -7.42 -13.28
CA ALA A 16 0.11 -7.01 -12.34
C ALA A 16 0.99 -5.89 -12.91
N LEU A 17 1.23 -4.85 -12.11
CA LEU A 17 2.12 -3.76 -12.49
C LEU A 17 3.57 -4.23 -12.39
N PRO A 18 4.47 -3.86 -13.31
CA PRO A 18 5.88 -4.23 -13.21
C PRO A 18 6.52 -3.62 -11.96
N PHE A 19 7.21 -4.43 -11.18
CA PHE A 19 8.07 -4.05 -10.05
C PHE A 19 9.54 -4.15 -10.43
N PHE A 20 10.22 -3.03 -10.36
CA PHE A 20 11.67 -2.96 -10.51
C PHE A 20 12.29 -3.12 -9.13
N ALA A 21 12.81 -4.31 -8.83
CA ALA A 21 13.39 -4.64 -7.53
C ALA A 21 14.75 -3.97 -7.27
N GLU A 22 15.41 -3.49 -8.32
CA GLU A 22 16.65 -2.76 -8.20
C GLU A 22 16.41 -1.34 -7.67
N PRO A 23 17.13 -0.90 -6.62
CA PRO A 23 17.03 0.46 -6.16
C PRO A 23 17.51 1.41 -7.26
N VAL A 24 16.63 2.28 -7.73
CA VAL A 24 17.00 3.33 -8.67
C VAL A 24 17.86 4.34 -7.93
N ALA A 25 19.15 4.42 -8.30
CA ALA A 25 20.00 5.51 -7.83
C ALA A 25 19.36 6.85 -8.27
N ALA A 26 19.21 7.79 -7.35
CA ALA A 26 18.85 9.15 -7.72
C ALA A 26 19.97 9.73 -8.61
N GLY A 27 19.80 9.70 -9.94
CA GLY A 27 20.86 10.01 -10.91
C GLY A 27 20.70 9.27 -12.24
N PHE A 28 21.75 9.26 -13.07
CA PHE A 28 21.73 8.65 -14.40
C PHE A 28 21.98 7.13 -14.30
N PRO A 29 21.00 6.27 -14.65
CA PRO A 29 21.19 4.83 -14.60
C PRO A 29 22.08 4.35 -15.75
N SER A 30 22.90 3.32 -15.51
CA SER A 30 23.75 2.72 -16.52
C SER A 30 22.93 1.76 -17.41
N PRO A 31 23.05 1.79 -18.75
CA PRO A 31 22.16 1.06 -19.69
C PRO A 31 22.21 -0.48 -19.66
N ALA A 32 23.07 -1.07 -18.83
CA ALA A 32 23.46 -2.49 -18.94
C ALA A 32 22.83 -3.43 -17.90
N ALA A 33 21.89 -2.94 -17.07
CA ALA A 33 21.19 -3.81 -16.13
C ALA A 33 20.06 -4.56 -16.84
N GLY A 34 20.11 -5.89 -16.83
CA GLY A 34 19.06 -6.75 -17.36
C GLY A 34 17.80 -6.61 -16.52
N TYR A 35 16.72 -6.12 -17.13
CA TYR A 35 15.43 -5.90 -16.46
C TYR A 35 14.67 -7.23 -16.30
N GLU A 36 14.92 -7.97 -15.22
CA GLU A 36 13.98 -8.98 -14.75
C GLU A 36 12.89 -8.26 -13.94
N ALA A 37 11.77 -7.95 -14.61
CA ALA A 37 10.62 -7.33 -13.96
C ALA A 37 9.93 -8.38 -13.08
N ASN A 38 10.13 -8.29 -11.76
CA ASN A 38 9.23 -8.95 -10.82
C ASN A 38 7.87 -8.25 -10.89
N GLU A 39 6.76 -8.94 -10.65
CA GLU A 39 5.45 -8.29 -10.57
C GLU A 39 5.29 -7.59 -9.21
N LEU A 40 4.73 -6.38 -9.19
CA LEU A 40 4.44 -5.66 -7.95
C LEU A 40 3.22 -6.27 -7.28
N ASN A 41 3.46 -6.99 -6.19
CA ASN A 41 2.40 -7.45 -5.31
C ASN A 41 2.36 -6.61 -4.03
N LEU A 42 1.43 -5.65 -3.95
CA LEU A 42 1.23 -4.80 -2.77
C LEU A 42 0.93 -5.59 -1.49
N HIS A 43 0.38 -6.80 -1.62
CA HIS A 43 0.16 -7.68 -0.49
C HIS A 43 1.47 -7.96 0.25
N ASP A 44 2.57 -8.19 -0.48
CA ASP A 44 3.86 -8.56 0.11
C ASP A 44 4.52 -7.38 0.85
N TYR A 45 4.14 -6.14 0.53
CA TYR A 45 4.63 -4.93 1.20
C TYR A 45 3.77 -4.52 2.39
N CYS A 46 2.45 -4.66 2.25
CA CYS A 46 1.50 -4.14 3.24
C CYS A 46 1.07 -5.19 4.27
N VAL A 47 1.13 -6.48 3.92
CA VAL A 47 0.60 -7.58 4.72
C VAL A 47 1.73 -8.42 5.31
N ARG A 48 1.98 -8.25 6.61
CA ARG A 48 2.99 -9.04 7.35
C ARG A 48 2.48 -10.42 7.74
N ARG A 49 1.21 -10.50 8.16
CA ARG A 49 0.56 -11.71 8.67
C ARG A 49 -0.75 -11.96 7.93
N PRO A 50 -0.75 -12.67 6.79
CA PRO A 50 -1.95 -12.83 5.95
C PRO A 50 -3.15 -13.41 6.70
N ALA A 51 -2.94 -14.38 7.59
CA ALA A 51 -4.00 -15.01 8.39
C ALA A 51 -4.60 -14.10 9.49
N ALA A 52 -3.94 -12.99 9.79
CA ALA A 52 -4.36 -12.01 10.79
C ALA A 52 -4.65 -10.63 10.20
N THR A 53 -4.53 -10.48 8.88
CA THR A 53 -4.73 -9.20 8.21
C THR A 53 -6.07 -9.18 7.50
N TYR A 54 -6.77 -8.07 7.61
CA TYR A 54 -8.03 -7.81 6.93
C TYR A 54 -8.07 -6.37 6.44
N PHE A 55 -8.94 -6.10 5.48
CA PHE A 55 -9.06 -4.79 4.84
C PHE A 55 -10.39 -4.14 5.17
N LEU A 56 -10.37 -2.84 5.43
CA LEU A 56 -11.57 -2.04 5.67
C LEU A 56 -11.59 -0.83 4.74
N ARG A 57 -12.78 -0.45 4.28
CA ARG A 57 -13.00 0.83 3.62
C ARG A 57 -13.42 1.84 4.68
N VAL A 58 -12.74 2.97 4.75
CA VAL A 58 -13.09 4.06 5.66
C VAL A 58 -14.38 4.70 5.17
N SER A 59 -15.27 4.99 6.12
CA SER A 59 -16.43 5.85 5.89
C SER A 59 -16.40 7.01 6.88
N GLY A 60 -16.53 8.22 6.35
CA GLY A 60 -16.48 9.45 7.12
C GLY A 60 -15.08 10.03 7.29
N ASP A 61 -15.02 11.09 8.10
CA ASP A 61 -13.92 12.06 8.08
C ASP A 61 -13.26 12.27 9.46
N SER A 62 -13.57 11.39 10.42
CA SER A 62 -13.17 11.52 11.82
C SER A 62 -11.66 11.47 12.04
N MET A 63 -10.90 10.89 11.12
CA MET A 63 -9.45 10.68 11.21
C MET A 63 -8.65 11.48 10.17
N ARG A 64 -9.21 12.59 9.67
CA ARG A 64 -8.55 13.48 8.69
C ARG A 64 -7.20 14.00 9.16
N ASP A 65 -7.05 14.30 10.45
CA ASP A 65 -5.77 14.79 11.02
C ASP A 65 -4.67 13.71 10.97
N ALA A 66 -5.07 12.43 10.98
CA ALA A 66 -4.18 11.30 10.78
C ALA A 66 -3.97 10.96 9.29
N ARG A 67 -4.47 11.79 8.36
CA ARG A 67 -4.46 11.59 6.90
C ARG A 67 -5.20 10.32 6.46
N ILE A 68 -6.23 9.95 7.22
CA ILE A 68 -7.17 8.88 6.86
C ILE A 68 -8.44 9.55 6.38
N HIS A 69 -8.78 9.34 5.12
CA HIS A 69 -9.89 10.00 4.44
C HIS A 69 -11.02 9.02 4.11
N ASP A 70 -12.22 9.56 3.93
CA ASP A 70 -13.35 8.81 3.41
C ASP A 70 -12.96 8.11 2.10
N GLY A 71 -13.25 6.81 2.02
CA GLY A 71 -12.90 6.01 0.86
C GLY A 71 -11.49 5.40 0.89
N ASP A 72 -10.65 5.66 1.90
CA ASP A 72 -9.36 4.97 2.01
C ASP A 72 -9.50 3.48 2.36
N VAL A 73 -8.55 2.66 1.92
CA VAL A 73 -8.47 1.24 2.30
C VAL A 73 -7.41 1.05 3.38
N LEU A 74 -7.84 0.62 4.55
CA LEU A 74 -6.96 0.30 5.67
C LEU A 74 -6.53 -1.17 5.58
N VAL A 75 -5.24 -1.41 5.82
CA VAL A 75 -4.68 -2.75 6.02
C VAL A 75 -4.52 -2.94 7.52
N VAL A 76 -5.34 -3.81 8.10
CA VAL A 76 -5.47 -3.94 9.56
C VAL A 76 -4.97 -5.31 10.00
N ASP A 77 -4.02 -5.33 10.93
CA ASP A 77 -3.48 -6.55 11.50
C ASP A 77 -4.04 -6.77 12.91
N ARG A 78 -4.86 -7.82 13.09
CA ARG A 78 -5.50 -8.13 14.39
C ARG A 78 -4.56 -8.82 15.38
N ALA A 79 -3.41 -9.31 14.93
CA ALA A 79 -2.45 -9.99 15.80
C ALA A 79 -1.46 -9.02 16.45
N GLU A 80 -1.49 -7.74 16.09
CA GLU A 80 -0.69 -6.71 16.73
C GLU A 80 -1.38 -6.22 18.01
N GLU A 81 -0.64 -6.14 19.11
CA GLU A 81 -1.13 -5.55 20.35
C GLU A 81 -1.12 -4.00 20.26
N PRO A 82 -2.27 -3.33 20.42
CA PRO A 82 -2.33 -1.87 20.40
C PRO A 82 -1.48 -1.23 21.49
N ARG A 83 -0.83 -0.10 21.17
CA ARG A 83 -0.06 0.71 22.11
C ARG A 83 -0.63 2.11 22.17
N HIS A 84 -0.24 2.87 23.19
CA HIS A 84 -0.62 4.27 23.27
C HIS A 84 -0.10 5.03 22.03
N GLY A 85 -1.00 5.77 21.37
CA GLY A 85 -0.72 6.46 20.12
C GLY A 85 -0.90 5.62 18.85
N SER A 86 -1.28 4.34 18.96
CA SER A 86 -1.67 3.53 17.82
C SER A 86 -3.05 3.93 17.31
N ILE A 87 -3.20 3.95 15.98
CA ILE A 87 -4.52 4.00 15.33
C ILE A 87 -5.08 2.59 15.32
N VAL A 88 -6.30 2.43 15.83
CA VAL A 88 -6.95 1.14 16.04
C VAL A 88 -8.32 1.10 15.40
N ILE A 89 -8.73 -0.11 15.02
CA ILE A 89 -10.13 -0.42 14.77
C ILE A 89 -10.73 -0.94 16.06
N ALA A 90 -11.74 -0.26 16.56
CA ALA A 90 -12.51 -0.65 17.73
C ALA A 90 -13.95 -1.00 17.32
N SER A 91 -14.56 -1.94 18.03
CA SER A 91 -16.01 -2.19 17.95
C SER A 91 -16.65 -1.67 19.22
N ILE A 92 -17.58 -0.72 19.07
CA ILE A 92 -18.36 -0.13 20.15
C ILE A 92 -19.83 -0.34 19.78
N ASP A 93 -20.61 -0.97 20.67
CA ASP A 93 -22.04 -1.26 20.43
C ASP A 93 -22.31 -1.97 19.10
N ASN A 94 -21.40 -2.87 18.71
CA ASN A 94 -21.46 -3.65 17.47
C ASN A 94 -21.24 -2.82 16.19
N GLU A 95 -20.75 -1.58 16.31
CA GLU A 95 -20.36 -0.70 15.23
C GLU A 95 -18.84 -0.51 15.19
N PHE A 96 -18.24 -0.57 14.00
CA PHE A 96 -16.80 -0.38 13.83
C PHE A 96 -16.44 1.10 13.75
N THR A 97 -15.41 1.50 14.50
CA THR A 97 -14.86 2.84 14.46
C THR A 97 -13.33 2.80 14.37
N VAL A 98 -12.76 3.79 13.70
CA VAL A 98 -11.31 4.03 13.64
C VAL A 98 -10.98 5.19 14.57
N LYS A 99 -9.96 5.01 15.43
CA LYS A 99 -9.53 5.97 16.44
C LYS A 99 -8.02 5.95 16.60
#